data_AF-A0A239K383-F1
#
_entry.id   AF-A0A239K383-F1
#
_cell.length_a   1.000
_cell.length_b   1.000
_cell.length_c   1.000
_cell.angle_alpha   90.00
_cell.angle_beta   90.00
_cell.angle_gamma   90.00
#
_symmetry.space_group_name_H-M   'P 1'
#
loop_
_entity.id
_entity.type
_entity.pdbx_description
1 polymer ?
#
loop_
_entity_poly.entity_id
_entity_poly.type
_entity_poly.pdbx_seq_one_letter_code
_entity_poly.pdbx_strand_id
1 'polypeptide(L)'
;MRSEYDAAKIEAAAQVQAGAYGWLVMWRQWRRCFTAWECRDPQQVRIIEAPTVAELCDRMQEVELELWQASPSLPASWSLPCDLPLRSAR
;
A
#
# COMPACT_ATOMS: atom_id res chain seq x y z
N MET A 1 -26.49 23.99 -3.33
CA MET A 1 -25.45 23.70 -2.33
C MET A 1 -24.32 22.98 -3.06
N ARG A 2 -23.24 23.69 -3.39
CA ARG A 2 -22.08 23.08 -4.07
C ARG A 2 -21.51 22.06 -3.09
N SER A 3 -21.51 20.77 -3.45
CA SER A 3 -20.64 19.80 -2.80
C SER A 3 -19.24 20.36 -2.95
N GLU A 4 -18.63 20.82 -1.85
CA GLU A 4 -17.22 21.15 -1.81
C GLU A 4 -16.49 19.85 -2.13
N TYR A 5 -16.21 19.67 -3.42
CA TYR A 5 -15.37 18.61 -3.90
C TYR A 5 -14.04 18.77 -3.19
N ASP A 6 -13.75 17.84 -2.29
CA ASP A 6 -12.57 17.83 -1.42
C ASP A 6 -11.32 17.52 -2.25
N ALA A 7 -10.97 18.42 -3.18
CA ALA A 7 -9.93 18.25 -4.18
C ALA A 7 -8.60 17.89 -3.52
N ALA A 8 -8.28 18.54 -2.40
CA ALA A 8 -7.10 18.25 -1.60
C ALA A 8 -7.07 16.82 -1.06
N LYS A 9 -8.23 16.25 -0.65
CA LYS A 9 -8.30 14.86 -0.18
C LYS A 9 -8.18 13.87 -1.33
N ILE A 10 -8.75 14.19 -2.48
CA ILE A 10 -8.66 13.36 -3.68
C ILE A 10 -7.22 13.34 -4.20
N GLU A 11 -6.56 14.49 -4.25
CA GLU A 11 -5.15 14.59 -4.59
C GLU A 11 -4.27 13.82 -3.59
N ALA A 12 -4.52 13.97 -2.30
CA ALA A 12 -3.78 13.23 -1.28
C ALA A 12 -3.96 11.70 -1.42
N ALA A 13 -5.19 11.22 -1.72
CA ALA A 13 -5.42 9.80 -2.01
C ALA A 13 -4.66 9.34 -3.26
N ALA A 14 -4.60 10.15 -4.32
CA ALA A 14 -3.85 9.85 -5.53
C ALA A 14 -2.33 9.81 -5.30
N GLN A 15 -1.81 10.68 -4.44
CA GLN A 15 -0.40 10.66 -4.03
C GLN A 15 -0.04 9.37 -3.29
N VAL A 16 -0.90 8.91 -2.37
CA VAL A 16 -0.71 7.61 -1.68
C VAL A 16 -0.78 6.46 -2.70
N GLN A 17 -1.78 6.47 -3.58
CA GLN A 17 -1.96 5.46 -4.63
C GLN A 17 -0.71 5.29 -5.50
N ALA A 18 -0.01 6.39 -5.83
CA ALA A 18 1.17 6.35 -6.67
C ALA A 18 2.35 5.57 -6.03
N GLY A 19 2.41 5.51 -4.70
CA GLY A 19 3.45 4.79 -3.95
C GLY A 19 3.05 3.41 -3.45
N ALA A 20 1.75 3.06 -3.45
CA ALA A 20 1.22 1.87 -2.80
C ALA A 20 0.85 0.76 -3.82
N TYR A 21 1.86 0.01 -4.30
CA TYR A 21 1.62 -1.09 -5.24
C TYR A 21 0.74 -2.19 -4.62
N GLY A 22 -0.27 -2.67 -5.36
CA GLY A 22 -1.20 -3.70 -4.87
C GLY A 22 -2.26 -3.17 -3.91
N TRP A 23 -2.34 -1.86 -3.69
CA TRP A 23 -3.42 -1.20 -2.99
C TRP A 23 -4.22 -0.32 -3.93
N LEU A 24 -5.54 -0.27 -3.73
CA LEU A 24 -6.41 0.77 -4.28
C LEU A 24 -6.72 1.76 -3.16
N VAL A 25 -6.52 3.06 -3.35
CA VAL A 25 -6.74 4.09 -2.35
C VAL A 25 -7.72 5.15 -2.86
N MET A 26 -8.73 5.48 -2.07
CA MET A 26 -9.76 6.47 -2.42
C MET A 26 -10.19 7.32 -1.24
N TRP A 27 -10.59 8.57 -1.50
CA TRP A 27 -11.33 9.39 -0.54
C TRP A 27 -12.84 9.15 -0.68
N ARG A 28 -13.52 8.82 0.42
CA ARG A 28 -14.97 8.62 0.46
C ARG A 28 -15.66 9.83 1.09
N GLN A 29 -16.14 10.75 0.25
CA GLN A 29 -16.77 12.01 0.69
C GLN A 29 -17.88 11.81 1.73
N TRP A 30 -18.76 10.82 1.54
CA TRP A 30 -19.88 10.54 2.44
C TRP A 30 -19.47 10.03 3.82
N ARG A 31 -18.33 9.32 3.92
CA ARG A 31 -17.79 8.80 5.18
C ARG A 31 -16.70 9.68 5.77
N ARG A 32 -16.23 10.68 5.00
CA ARG A 32 -15.12 11.57 5.34
C ARG A 32 -13.88 10.81 5.81
N CYS A 33 -13.55 9.73 5.11
CA CYS A 33 -12.38 8.91 5.35
C CYS A 33 -11.70 8.50 4.05
N PHE A 34 -10.41 8.19 4.17
CA PHE A 34 -9.67 7.45 3.16
C PHE A 34 -9.96 5.97 3.33
N THR A 35 -10.02 5.26 2.21
CA THR A 35 -10.18 3.81 2.18
C THR A 35 -9.10 3.22 1.28
N ALA A 36 -8.43 2.18 1.79
CA ALA A 36 -7.48 1.38 1.05
C ALA A 36 -8.00 -0.06 0.93
N TRP A 37 -7.94 -0.63 -0.28
CA TRP A 37 -8.24 -2.04 -0.54
C TRP A 37 -6.97 -2.76 -0.96
N GLU A 38 -6.63 -3.85 -0.29
CA GLU A 38 -5.56 -4.76 -0.69
C GLU A 38 -6.06 -5.58 -1.89
N CYS A 39 -5.30 -5.61 -2.96
CA CYS A 39 -5.68 -6.19 -4.25
C CYS A 39 -4.69 -7.24 -4.77
N ARG A 40 -3.69 -7.67 -3.98
CA ARG A 40 -2.71 -8.68 -4.44
C ARG A 40 -3.30 -10.09 -4.38
N ASP A 41 -4.19 -10.37 -3.43
CA ASP A 41 -4.91 -11.64 -3.34
C ASP A 41 -6.45 -11.43 -3.41
N PRO A 42 -7.12 -11.87 -4.49
CA PRO A 42 -8.58 -11.75 -4.60
C PRO A 42 -9.35 -12.60 -3.58
N GLN A 43 -8.72 -13.57 -2.91
CA GLN A 43 -9.34 -14.37 -1.85
C GLN A 43 -9.19 -13.75 -0.46
N GLN A 44 -8.26 -12.80 -0.29
CA GLN A 44 -7.96 -12.15 0.98
C GLN A 44 -8.00 -10.63 0.88
N VAL A 45 -9.12 -10.09 0.36
CA VAL A 45 -9.32 -8.65 0.27
C VAL A 45 -9.39 -8.03 1.67
N ARG A 46 -8.37 -7.25 2.02
CA ARG A 46 -8.36 -6.44 3.24
C ARG A 46 -8.79 -5.02 2.92
N ILE A 47 -9.64 -4.46 3.75
CA ILE A 47 -10.15 -3.10 3.60
C ILE A 47 -9.77 -2.31 4.85
N ILE A 48 -9.07 -1.20 4.66
CA ILE A 48 -8.62 -0.31 5.72
C ILE A 48 -9.29 1.04 5.50
N GLU A 49 -9.85 1.62 6.55
CA GLU A 49 -10.39 2.98 6.53
C GLU A 49 -9.67 3.83 7.58
N ALA A 50 -9.34 5.08 7.26
CA ALA A 50 -8.73 6.03 8.18
C ALA A 50 -9.13 7.48 7.86
N PRO A 51 -9.28 8.36 8.86
CA PRO A 51 -9.67 9.76 8.64
C PRO A 51 -8.56 10.63 8.04
N THR A 52 -7.30 10.22 8.21
CA THR A 52 -6.11 10.93 7.71
C THR A 52 -5.24 10.03 6.86
N VAL A 53 -4.40 10.63 6.00
CA VAL A 53 -3.43 9.89 5.18
C VAL A 53 -2.37 9.21 6.04
N ALA A 54 -1.89 9.88 7.08
CA ALA A 54 -0.89 9.32 7.99
C ALA A 54 -1.41 8.02 8.65
N GLU A 55 -2.60 8.08 9.24
CA GLU A 55 -3.22 6.89 9.85
C GLU A 55 -3.53 5.79 8.83
N LEU A 56 -3.87 6.16 7.59
CA LEU A 56 -4.08 5.17 6.52
C LEU A 56 -2.77 4.44 6.20
N CYS A 57 -1.68 5.19 6.03
CA CYS A 57 -0.36 4.64 5.72
C CYS A 57 0.16 3.74 6.84
N ASP A 58 0.01 4.16 8.10
CA ASP A 58 0.43 3.35 9.26
C ASP A 58 -0.29 1.99 9.26
N ARG A 59 -1.62 2.00 9.09
CA ARG A 59 -2.42 0.75 9.02
C ARG A 59 -2.10 -0.10 7.80
N MET A 60 -1.82 0.52 6.64
CA MET A 60 -1.39 -0.21 5.45
C MET A 60 -0.06 -0.91 5.70
N GLN A 61 0.89 -0.26 6.36
CA GLN A 61 2.18 -0.86 6.74
C GLN A 61 2.03 -2.02 7.73
N GLU A 62 1.15 -1.87 8.72
CA GLU A 62 0.82 -2.96 9.66
C GLU A 62 0.30 -4.19 8.89
N VAL A 63 -0.63 -3.99 7.96
CA VAL A 63 -1.17 -5.10 7.14
C VAL A 63 -0.11 -5.69 6.21
N GLU A 64 0.73 -4.87 5.59
CA GLU A 64 1.84 -5.39 4.76
C GLU A 64 2.82 -6.22 5.58
N LEU A 65 3.15 -5.80 6.80
CA LEU A 65 3.99 -6.54 7.71
C LEU A 65 3.35 -7.86 8.12
N GLU A 66 2.05 -7.87 8.45
CA GLU A 66 1.31 -9.09 8.75
C GLU A 66 1.30 -10.07 7.57
N LEU A 67 1.06 -9.58 6.35
CA LEU A 67 1.05 -10.41 5.13
C LEU A 67 2.44 -11.00 4.85
N TRP A 68 3.49 -10.22 5.08
CA TRP A 68 4.87 -10.69 4.95
C TRP A 68 5.19 -11.78 5.98
N GLN A 69 4.77 -11.61 7.24
CA GLN A 69 4.99 -12.59 8.32
C GLN A 69 4.12 -13.85 8.15
N ALA A 70 2.90 -13.71 7.64
CA ALA A 70 1.96 -14.81 7.45
C ALA A 70 2.27 -15.66 6.20
N SER A 71 3.18 -15.21 5.33
CA SER A 71 3.60 -15.96 4.15
C SER A 71 4.59 -17.07 4.56
N PRO A 72 4.23 -18.37 4.46
CA PRO A 72 5.16 -19.45 4.73
C PRO A 72 6.11 -19.56 3.54
N SER A 73 7.29 -18.96 3.65
CA SER A 73 8.38 -18.99 2.67
C SER A 73 8.00 -18.53 1.25
N LEU A 74 8.37 -17.30 0.89
CA LEU A 74 8.73 -17.02 -0.50
C LEU A 74 9.79 -18.07 -0.91
N PRO A 75 9.67 -18.77 -2.06
CA PRO A 75 10.83 -19.46 -2.61
C PRO A 75 11.95 -18.43 -2.74
N ALA A 76 13.17 -18.82 -2.38
CA ALA A 76 14.38 -18.01 -2.30
C ALA A 76 14.85 -17.38 -3.64
N SER A 77 13.95 -17.10 -4.58
CA SER A 77 14.23 -16.53 -5.90
C SER A 77 14.04 -15.01 -5.98
N TRP A 78 13.58 -14.36 -4.91
CA TRP A 78 13.52 -12.89 -4.81
C TRP A 78 14.75 -12.31 -4.09
N SER A 79 15.89 -12.98 -4.23
CA SER A 79 17.18 -12.31 -4.00
C SER A 79 17.30 -11.20 -5.03
N LEU A 80 17.08 -9.96 -4.59
CA LEU A 80 17.61 -8.78 -5.27
C LEU A 80 19.09 -9.03 -5.61
N PRO A 81 19.60 -8.57 -6.77
CA PRO A 81 20.98 -8.78 -7.17
C PRO A 81 21.89 -7.87 -6.34
N CYS A 82 22.18 -8.27 -5.11
CA CYS A 82 23.26 -7.73 -4.32
C CYS A 82 24.46 -8.68 -4.42
N ASP A 83 25.00 -8.89 -5.62
CA ASP A 83 26.39 -9.34 -5.80
C ASP A 83 26.79 -9.19 -7.28
N LEU A 84 27.25 -8.00 -7.63
CA LEU A 84 28.16 -7.83 -8.76
C LEU A 84 29.55 -8.33 -8.34
N PRO A 85 30.32 -8.91 -9.26
CA PRO A 85 31.23 -10.00 -8.97
C PRO A 85 32.49 -9.57 -8.21
N LEU A 86 32.89 -10.40 -7.24
CA LEU A 86 34.27 -10.53 -6.80
C LEU A 86 35.19 -10.70 -8.02
N ARG A 87 35.82 -9.61 -8.46
CA ARG A 87 37.01 -9.69 -9.29
C ARG A 87 38.15 -10.18 -8.41
N SER A 88 38.41 -11.48 -8.46
CA SER A 88 39.73 -12.05 -8.20
C SER A 88 40.21 -12.70 -9.48
N ALA A 89 41.21 -12.11 -10.11
CA ALA A 89 41.96 -12.73 -11.20
C ALA A 89 43.45 -12.45 -10.97
N ARG A 90 44.10 -13.48 -10.42
CA ARG A 90 45.52 -13.86 -10.43
C ARG A 90 46.56 -12.87 -9.91
#